data_AF-A0A524NRI0-F1
#
_entry.id   AF-A0A524NRI0-F1
#
_cell.length_a   1.000
_cell.length_b   1.000
_cell.length_c   1.000
_cell.angle_alpha   90.00
_cell.angle_beta   90.00
_cell.angle_gamma   90.00
#
_symmetry.space_group_name_H-M   'P 1'
#
loop_
_entity.id
_entity.type
_entity.pdbx_description
1 polymer ?
#
loop_
_entity_poly.entity_id
_entity_poly.type
_entity_poly.pdbx_seq_one_letter_code
_entity_poly.pdbx_strand_id
1 'polypeptide(L)'
;MNKKQLSNQKIVEKRIEIYDKMVPKLNDIYCFYCYIGNWNEITPKAVLRLKRELDKDMNIYASLFSEDLSKKYMGFKQLCFVSMSGWEHEEKIKSYYELRQQNNLDWEDGWTQYFDTNNVIEATKIKERYDELIEAFKEDLIMFHYS
;
A
#
# COMPACT_ATOMS: atom_id res chain seq x y z
N MET A 1 4.05 3.02 37.75
CA MET A 1 4.04 2.30 36.45
C MET A 1 5.26 1.39 36.37
N ASN A 2 5.09 0.09 36.08
CA ASN A 2 6.21 -0.86 35.97
C ASN A 2 6.92 -0.67 34.60
N LYS A 3 8.24 -0.89 34.51
CA LYS A 3 9.05 -0.81 33.28
C LYS A 3 8.43 -1.57 32.09
N LYS A 4 7.76 -2.70 32.33
CA LYS A 4 7.06 -3.48 31.29
C LYS A 4 5.88 -2.70 30.67
N GLN A 5 5.09 -2.02 31.50
CA GLN A 5 3.97 -1.18 31.03
C GLN A 5 4.45 0.02 30.20
N LEU A 6 5.53 0.67 30.65
CA LEU A 6 6.19 1.76 29.91
C LEU A 6 6.74 1.30 28.54
N SER A 7 7.35 0.11 28.49
CA SER A 7 7.87 -0.48 27.25
C SER A 7 6.75 -0.80 26.26
N ASN A 8 5.65 -1.41 26.73
CA ASN A 8 4.50 -1.73 25.90
C ASN A 8 3.84 -0.46 25.36
N GLN A 9 3.69 0.57 26.18
CA GLN A 9 3.14 1.85 25.77
C GLN A 9 3.94 2.48 24.62
N LYS A 10 5.27 2.51 24.72
CA LYS A 10 6.14 3.07 23.67
C LYS A 10 6.06 2.29 22.35
N ILE A 11 5.86 0.97 22.41
CA ILE A 11 5.66 0.14 21.21
C ILE A 11 4.33 0.50 20.55
N VAL A 12 3.26 0.62 21.32
CA VAL A 12 1.93 0.99 20.80
C VAL A 12 1.96 2.39 20.19
N GLU A 13 2.54 3.37 20.88
CA GLU A 13 2.74 4.73 20.36
C GLU A 13 3.47 4.69 19.01
N LYS A 14 4.55 3.90 18.91
CA LYS A 14 5.29 3.78 17.65
C LYS A 14 4.48 3.13 16.54
N ARG A 15 3.65 2.12 16.85
CA ARG A 15 2.76 1.49 15.87
C ARG A 15 1.70 2.47 15.35
N ILE A 16 1.13 3.29 16.22
CA ILE A 16 0.16 4.34 15.83
C ILE A 16 0.83 5.34 14.88
N GLU A 17 2.03 5.83 15.21
CA GLU A 17 2.78 6.72 14.31
C GLU A 17 3.00 6.10 12.91
N ILE A 18 3.29 4.80 12.86
CA ILE A 18 3.51 4.09 11.60
C ILE A 18 2.17 3.90 10.85
N TYR A 19 1.09 3.59 11.56
CA TYR A 19 -0.25 3.53 10.99
C TYR A 19 -0.64 4.85 10.31
N ASP A 20 -0.52 5.97 11.04
CA ASP A 20 -0.83 7.31 10.54
C ASP A 20 0.02 7.70 9.32
N LYS A 21 1.24 7.18 9.25
CA LYS A 21 2.15 7.39 8.12
C LYS A 21 1.82 6.54 6.90
N MET A 22 1.45 5.28 7.11
CA MET A 22 1.33 4.28 6.04
C MET A 22 -0.06 4.20 5.44
N VAL A 23 -1.11 4.27 6.26
CA VAL A 23 -2.49 4.08 5.80
C VAL A 23 -2.92 5.10 4.75
N PRO A 24 -2.61 6.41 4.86
CA PRO A 24 -2.92 7.36 3.79
C PRO A 24 -2.32 6.97 2.44
N LYS A 25 -1.07 6.49 2.42
CA LYS A 25 -0.39 6.05 1.18
C LYS A 25 -1.00 4.78 0.61
N LEU A 26 -1.39 3.85 1.47
CA LEU A 26 -2.12 2.64 1.05
C LEU A 26 -3.48 3.02 0.45
N ASN A 27 -4.16 3.97 1.07
CA ASN A 27 -5.42 4.50 0.58
C ASN A 27 -5.26 5.19 -0.79
N ASP A 28 -4.21 5.97 -1.01
CA ASP A 28 -3.95 6.58 -2.32
C ASP A 28 -3.76 5.53 -3.42
N ILE A 29 -3.01 4.44 -3.13
CA ILE A 29 -2.90 3.31 -4.07
C ILE A 29 -4.27 2.69 -4.30
N TYR A 30 -5.03 2.41 -3.25
CA TYR A 30 -6.38 1.86 -3.35
C TYR A 30 -7.31 2.74 -4.22
N CYS A 31 -7.37 4.04 -3.94
CA CYS A 31 -8.12 5.04 -4.69
C CYS A 31 -7.72 5.03 -6.16
N PHE A 32 -6.41 5.00 -6.45
CA PHE A 32 -5.90 4.92 -7.81
C PHE A 32 -6.46 3.70 -8.54
N TYR A 33 -6.42 2.49 -7.97
CA TYR A 33 -6.90 1.27 -8.66
C TYR A 33 -8.42 1.20 -8.80
N CYS A 34 -9.16 1.78 -7.86
CA CYS A 34 -10.62 1.70 -7.83
C CYS A 34 -11.32 2.89 -8.49
N TYR A 35 -10.59 3.88 -9.01
CA TYR A 35 -11.14 5.11 -9.61
C TYR A 35 -12.09 5.87 -8.67
N ILE A 36 -11.70 6.00 -7.39
CA ILE A 36 -12.47 6.70 -6.35
C ILE A 36 -11.62 7.78 -5.67
N GLY A 37 -12.27 8.76 -5.05
CA GLY A 37 -11.58 9.84 -4.36
C GLY A 37 -10.75 10.70 -5.33
N ASN A 38 -9.50 10.96 -4.97
CA ASN A 38 -8.53 11.78 -5.72
C ASN A 38 -7.78 11.00 -6.81
N TRP A 39 -8.31 9.88 -7.30
CA TRP A 39 -7.60 8.97 -8.23
C TRP A 39 -7.04 9.67 -9.49
N ASN A 40 -7.72 10.71 -9.99
CA ASN A 40 -7.36 11.44 -11.19
C ASN A 40 -6.19 12.42 -10.95
N GLU A 41 -5.91 12.77 -9.70
CA GLU A 41 -4.77 13.61 -9.29
C GLU A 41 -3.49 12.76 -9.12
N ILE A 42 -3.63 11.44 -9.01
CA ILE A 42 -2.51 10.54 -8.73
C ILE A 42 -1.88 10.06 -10.06
N THR A 43 -0.63 10.44 -10.28
CA THR A 43 0.11 10.00 -11.48
C THR A 43 0.66 8.58 -11.33
N PRO A 44 0.91 7.86 -12.43
CA PRO A 44 1.50 6.51 -12.38
C PRO A 44 2.87 6.49 -11.70
N LYS A 45 3.69 7.52 -11.94
CA LYS A 45 4.96 7.73 -11.25
C LYS A 45 4.78 7.90 -9.74
N ALA A 46 3.76 8.63 -9.32
CA ALA A 46 3.43 8.81 -7.90
C ALA A 46 3.02 7.48 -7.24
N VAL A 47 2.20 6.66 -7.90
CA VAL A 47 1.82 5.32 -7.39
C VAL A 47 3.04 4.43 -7.18
N LEU A 48 3.96 4.37 -8.15
CA LEU A 48 5.20 3.59 -8.02
C LEU A 48 6.08 4.12 -6.88
N ARG A 49 6.13 5.44 -6.69
CA ARG A 49 6.83 6.06 -5.56
C ARG A 49 6.20 5.67 -4.22
N LEU A 50 4.87 5.77 -4.09
CA LEU A 50 4.14 5.38 -2.87
C LEU A 50 4.44 3.92 -2.50
N LYS A 51 4.42 3.01 -3.48
CA LYS A 51 4.78 1.60 -3.31
C LYS A 51 6.20 1.43 -2.75
N ARG A 52 7.18 2.18 -3.26
CA ARG A 52 8.58 2.10 -2.79
C ARG A 52 8.73 2.64 -1.36
N GLU A 53 8.01 3.71 -1.03
CA GLU A 53 7.99 4.25 0.33
C GLU A 53 7.36 3.27 1.32
N LEU A 54 6.24 2.65 0.94
CA LEU A 54 5.59 1.62 1.75
C LEU A 54 6.46 0.38 1.93
N ASP A 55 7.14 -0.08 0.87
CA ASP A 55 8.07 -1.21 0.97
C ASP A 55 9.22 -0.91 1.93
N LYS A 56 9.78 0.31 1.86
CA LYS A 56 10.80 0.76 2.80
C LYS A 56 10.27 0.79 4.23
N ASP A 57 9.09 1.34 4.44
CA ASP A 57 8.49 1.45 5.77
C ASP A 57 8.19 0.07 6.36
N MET A 58 7.60 -0.85 5.59
CA MET A 58 7.40 -2.24 6.03
C MET A 58 8.71 -2.94 6.35
N ASN A 59 9.76 -2.78 5.55
CA ASN A 59 11.05 -3.42 5.82
C ASN A 59 11.71 -2.88 7.10
N ILE A 60 11.61 -1.57 7.36
CA ILE A 60 12.18 -0.95 8.56
C ILE A 60 11.40 -1.38 9.82
N TYR A 61 10.07 -1.43 9.73
CA TYR A 61 9.21 -1.59 10.89
C TYR A 61 8.60 -2.99 11.05
N ALA A 62 8.93 -3.96 10.18
CA ALA A 62 8.37 -5.31 10.21
C ALA A 62 8.42 -5.95 11.61
N SER A 63 9.51 -5.78 12.34
CA SER A 63 9.69 -6.34 13.68
C SER A 63 8.73 -5.77 14.73
N LEU A 64 8.09 -4.63 14.44
CA LEU A 64 7.10 -4.02 15.32
C LEU A 64 5.70 -4.55 15.07
N PHE A 65 5.44 -5.29 14.00
CA PHE A 65 4.11 -5.77 13.62
C PHE A 65 4.05 -7.29 13.56
N SER A 66 2.85 -7.84 13.44
CA SER A 66 2.65 -9.26 13.26
C SER A 66 3.10 -9.75 11.88
N GLU A 67 3.40 -11.04 11.79
CA GLU A 67 3.62 -11.69 10.51
C GLU A 67 2.37 -11.65 9.62
N ASP A 68 1.17 -11.62 10.22
CA ASP A 68 -0.08 -11.53 9.45
C ASP A 68 -0.19 -10.21 8.69
N LEU A 69 0.07 -9.08 9.37
CA LEU A 69 0.11 -7.78 8.70
C LEU A 69 1.11 -7.77 7.54
N SER A 70 2.30 -8.34 7.77
CA SER A 70 3.33 -8.44 6.73
C SER A 70 2.86 -9.27 5.53
N LYS A 71 2.16 -10.39 5.77
CA LYS A 71 1.57 -11.23 4.70
C LYS A 71 0.46 -10.50 3.95
N LYS A 72 -0.44 -9.80 4.65
CA LYS A 72 -1.51 -9.01 4.03
C LYS A 72 -0.96 -7.88 3.16
N TYR A 73 0.08 -7.19 3.63
CA TYR A 73 0.75 -6.16 2.86
C TYR A 73 1.37 -6.72 1.58
N MET A 74 2.11 -7.83 1.68
CA MET A 74 2.69 -8.50 0.51
C MET A 74 1.61 -8.93 -0.49
N GLY A 75 0.49 -9.48 0.00
CA GLY A 75 -0.65 -9.89 -0.83
C GLY A 75 -1.28 -8.71 -1.58
N PHE A 76 -1.58 -7.61 -0.89
CA PHE A 76 -2.08 -6.38 -1.51
C PHE A 76 -1.11 -5.85 -2.57
N LYS A 77 0.18 -5.78 -2.24
CA LYS A 77 1.22 -5.33 -3.16
C LYS A 77 1.33 -6.18 -4.41
N GLN A 78 1.33 -7.51 -4.27
CA GLN A 78 1.44 -8.44 -5.41
C GLN A 78 0.22 -8.37 -6.33
N LEU A 79 -0.94 -8.01 -5.77
CA LEU A 79 -2.16 -7.82 -6.54
C LEU A 79 -2.11 -6.52 -7.36
N CYS A 80 -1.53 -5.46 -6.80
CA CYS A 80 -1.36 -4.18 -7.50
C CYS A 80 -0.21 -4.21 -8.51
N PHE A 81 0.96 -4.74 -8.15
CA PHE A 81 2.18 -4.52 -8.92
C PHE A 81 2.79 -5.80 -9.49
N VAL A 82 3.43 -5.67 -10.65
CA VAL A 82 4.35 -6.68 -11.17
C VAL A 82 5.69 -6.49 -10.46
N SER A 83 6.04 -7.42 -9.58
CA SER A 83 7.37 -7.48 -8.96
C SER A 83 8.22 -8.46 -9.75
N MET A 84 9.09 -7.97 -10.64
CA MET A 84 10.14 -8.81 -11.24
C MET A 84 11.43 -8.62 -10.45
N SER A 85 11.98 -9.70 -9.94
CA SER A 85 13.28 -9.72 -9.28
C SER A 85 14.40 -9.58 -10.32
N GLY A 86 15.18 -8.50 -10.25
CA GLY A 86 16.36 -8.29 -11.11
C GLY A 86 16.70 -6.82 -11.27
N TRP A 87 17.92 -6.51 -11.71
CA TRP A 87 18.37 -5.14 -11.99
C TRP A 87 17.80 -4.58 -13.31
N GLU A 88 17.21 -5.43 -14.15
CA GLU A 88 16.85 -5.10 -15.54
C GLU A 88 15.34 -4.87 -15.77
N HIS A 89 14.49 -4.97 -14.74
CA HIS A 89 13.04 -4.89 -14.93
C HIS A 89 12.39 -3.73 -14.20
N GLU A 90 11.71 -2.88 -14.96
CA GLU A 90 10.88 -1.81 -14.44
C GLU A 90 9.59 -2.38 -13.85
N GLU A 91 9.29 -1.96 -12.61
CA GLU A 91 8.05 -2.32 -11.92
C GLU A 91 6.84 -1.74 -12.66
N LYS A 92 5.80 -2.56 -12.84
CA LYS A 92 4.57 -2.17 -13.54
C LYS A 92 3.33 -2.21 -12.66
N ILE A 93 2.37 -1.35 -13.00
CA ILE A 93 1.04 -1.21 -12.41
C ILE A 93 0.09 -2.16 -13.15
N LYS A 94 -0.58 -3.05 -12.43
CA LYS A 94 -1.55 -4.00 -13.01
C LYS A 94 -2.93 -3.36 -13.21
N SER A 95 -3.02 -2.40 -14.13
CA SER A 95 -4.25 -1.67 -14.42
C SER A 95 -4.34 -1.26 -15.88
N TYR A 96 -5.56 -1.03 -16.35
CA TYR A 96 -5.83 -0.28 -17.57
C TYR A 96 -5.45 1.20 -17.36
N TYR A 97 -5.18 1.94 -18.43
CA TYR A 97 -4.79 3.36 -18.34
C TYR A 97 -5.68 4.29 -19.15
N GLU A 98 -6.52 3.75 -20.03
CA GLU A 98 -7.36 4.46 -20.99
C GLU A 98 -8.26 5.50 -20.29
N LEU A 99 -8.89 5.11 -19.17
CA LEU A 99 -9.73 6.03 -18.41
C LEU A 99 -8.90 7.16 -17.77
N ARG A 100 -7.66 6.89 -17.36
CA ARG A 100 -6.75 7.93 -16.82
C ARG A 100 -6.31 8.89 -17.90
N GLN A 101 -5.95 8.38 -19.07
CA GLN A 101 -5.60 9.19 -20.24
C GLN A 101 -6.76 10.10 -20.66
N GLN A 102 -8.00 9.62 -20.60
CA GLN A 102 -9.19 10.39 -20.96
C GLN A 102 -9.58 11.47 -19.93
N ASN A 103 -9.19 11.30 -18.66
CA ASN A 103 -9.67 12.15 -17.55
C ASN A 103 -8.54 12.92 -16.84
N ASN A 104 -7.30 12.81 -17.32
CA ASN A 104 -6.16 13.55 -16.79
C ASN A 104 -5.59 14.45 -17.89
N LEU A 105 -5.78 15.76 -17.76
CA LEU A 105 -5.31 16.76 -18.72
C LEU A 105 -3.77 16.84 -18.77
N ASP A 106 -3.10 16.42 -17.69
CA ASP A 106 -1.65 16.38 -17.56
C ASP A 106 -1.06 15.00 -17.93
N TRP A 107 -1.84 14.15 -18.62
CA TRP A 107 -1.36 12.85 -19.06
C TRP A 107 -0.17 12.99 -20.02
N GLU A 108 0.95 12.32 -19.69
CA GLU A 108 2.09 12.18 -20.58
C GLU A 108 2.03 10.83 -21.31
N ASP A 109 2.18 10.81 -22.64
CA ASP A 109 2.16 9.55 -23.44
C ASP A 109 3.16 8.51 -22.95
N GLY A 110 4.30 8.97 -22.44
CA GLY A 110 5.33 8.12 -21.83
C GLY A 110 4.85 7.36 -20.59
N TRP A 111 3.72 7.70 -19.97
CA TRP A 111 3.21 6.99 -18.80
C TRP A 111 2.64 5.61 -19.12
N THR A 112 2.27 5.35 -20.38
CA THR A 112 1.75 4.05 -20.83
C THR A 112 2.70 2.90 -20.49
N GLN A 113 4.03 3.14 -20.50
CA GLN A 113 5.04 2.13 -20.21
C GLN A 113 4.99 1.59 -18.76
N TYR A 114 4.42 2.35 -17.82
CA TYR A 114 4.30 1.94 -16.41
C TYR A 114 3.20 0.93 -16.16
N PHE A 115 2.35 0.64 -17.15
CA PHE A 115 1.20 -0.25 -16.99
C PHE A 115 1.47 -1.63 -17.59
N ASP A 116 0.94 -2.64 -16.92
CA ASP A 116 0.76 -3.98 -17.45
C ASP A 116 -0.74 -4.27 -17.60
N THR A 117 -1.22 -4.11 -18.83
CA THR A 117 -2.61 -4.32 -19.20
C THR A 117 -2.97 -5.80 -19.41
N ASN A 118 -2.00 -6.71 -19.34
CA ASN A 118 -2.25 -8.15 -19.50
C ASN A 118 -2.60 -8.83 -18.17
N ASN A 119 -2.26 -8.21 -17.04
CA ASN A 119 -2.43 -8.78 -15.70
C ASN A 119 -3.35 -7.93 -14.81
N VAL A 120 -4.30 -7.22 -15.41
CA VAL A 120 -5.21 -6.30 -14.69
C VAL A 120 -6.08 -7.07 -13.70
N ILE A 121 -6.22 -6.50 -12.50
CA ILE A 121 -7.07 -7.05 -11.45
C ILE A 121 -8.36 -6.22 -11.30
N GLU A 122 -9.46 -6.92 -11.05
CA GLU A 122 -10.77 -6.32 -10.76
C GLU A 122 -10.71 -5.45 -9.50
N ALA A 123 -11.36 -4.28 -9.56
CA ALA A 123 -11.42 -3.33 -8.45
C ALA A 123 -12.03 -3.92 -7.16
N THR A 124 -12.94 -4.89 -7.28
CA THR A 124 -13.51 -5.63 -6.14
C THR A 124 -12.45 -6.38 -5.36
N LYS A 125 -11.56 -7.10 -6.04
CA LYS A 125 -10.45 -7.85 -5.41
C LYS A 125 -9.42 -6.92 -4.78
N ILE A 126 -9.15 -5.76 -5.40
CA ILE A 126 -8.30 -4.72 -4.82
C ILE A 126 -8.90 -4.25 -3.49
N LYS A 127 -10.20 -3.93 -3.48
CA LYS A 127 -10.92 -3.49 -2.29
C LYS A 127 -10.87 -4.54 -1.18
N GLU A 128 -11.19 -5.79 -1.50
CA GLU A 128 -11.14 -6.90 -0.52
C GLU A 128 -9.75 -7.00 0.15
N ARG A 129 -8.67 -6.94 -0.63
CA ARG A 129 -7.31 -7.00 -0.08
C ARG A 129 -6.90 -5.75 0.70
N TYR A 130 -7.38 -4.58 0.29
CA TYR A 130 -7.18 -3.36 1.04
C TYR A 130 -7.89 -3.44 2.40
N ASP A 131 -9.16 -3.86 2.43
CA ASP A 131 -9.92 -4.00 3.67
C ASP A 131 -9.25 -5.01 4.62
N GLU A 132 -8.84 -6.19 4.12
CA GLU A 132 -8.09 -7.18 4.90
C GLU A 132 -6.79 -6.60 5.50
N LEU A 133 -6.08 -5.77 4.75
CA LEU A 133 -4.84 -5.13 5.20
C LEU A 133 -5.11 -4.09 6.30
N ILE A 134 -6.16 -3.30 6.16
CA ILE A 134 -6.54 -2.29 7.16
C ILE A 134 -7.02 -2.96 8.45
N GLU A 135 -7.77 -4.06 8.36
CA GLU A 135 -8.15 -4.84 9.56
C GLU A 135 -6.93 -5.42 10.28
N ALA A 136 -5.97 -6.00 9.56
CA ALA A 136 -4.73 -6.50 10.19
C ALA A 136 -3.94 -5.37 10.89
N PHE A 137 -3.93 -4.16 10.32
CA PHE A 137 -3.35 -2.99 10.99
C PHE A 137 -4.07 -2.69 12.31
N LYS A 138 -5.41 -2.66 12.32
CA LYS A 138 -6.21 -2.39 13.52
C LYS A 138 -5.98 -3.44 14.60
N GLU A 139 -5.92 -4.72 14.23
CA GLU A 139 -5.63 -5.81 15.17
C GLU A 139 -4.28 -5.61 15.87
N ASP A 140 -3.23 -5.25 15.11
CA ASP A 140 -1.91 -4.96 15.66
C ASP A 140 -1.87 -3.73 16.57
N LEU A 141 -2.80 -2.78 16.42
CA LEU A 141 -2.96 -1.66 17.34
C LEU A 141 -3.65 -2.09 18.65
N ILE A 142 -4.61 -3.01 18.58
CA ILE A 142 -5.47 -3.42 19.70
C ILE A 142 -4.84 -4.54 20.56
N MET A 143 -4.03 -5.43 19.97
CA MET A 143 -3.51 -6.65 20.63
C MET A 143 -2.67 -6.41 21.91
N PHE A 144 -2.33 -5.17 22.26
CA PHE A 144 -1.61 -4.84 23.50
C PHE A 144 -2.46 -4.19 24.60
N HIS A 145 -3.78 -4.04 24.41
CA HIS A 145 -4.67 -3.57 25.49
C HIS A 145 -5.12 -4.69 26.46
N TYR A 146 -4.86 -5.96 26.14
CA TYR A 146 -5.35 -7.12 26.90
C TYR A 146 -4.26 -8.01 27.53
N SER A 147 -3.00 -7.56 27.59
CA SER A 147 -1.87 -8.33 28.19
C SER A 147 -1.00 -7.50 29.14
#